data_AF-A0AAP0M7H2-F1
#
_entry.id   AF-A0AAP0M7H2-F1
#
_cell.length_a   1.000
_cell.length_b   1.000
_cell.length_c   1.000
_cell.angle_alpha   90.00
_cell.angle_beta   90.00
_cell.angle_gamma   90.00
#
_symmetry.space_group_name_H-M   'P 1'
#
loop_
_entity.id
_entity.type
_entity.pdbx_description
1 polymer ?
#
loop_
_entity_poly.entity_id
_entity_poly.type
_entity_poly.pdbx_seq_one_letter_code
_entity_poly.pdbx_strand_id
1 'polypeptide(L)'
;MLGTTIVENLDMIAGLYTSSIFFFALSCLLQQKLSDKYAGEIIFRPSSCGPHYITLSRKVYGGLYAHKDILELGKDHKDIKNLFRLGNMLKIREGTFEDLDEVMDRYVGLLVSHLKAMLSYRKFRKGSKEEVDELLRIEKAEFPTRMLYCFSISHENLGK
;
A
#
# COMPACT_ATOMS: atom_id res chain seq x y z
N MET A 1 -1.42 -9.09 16.59
CA MET A 1 -2.41 -9.62 15.65
C MET A 1 -2.64 -8.56 14.59
N LEU A 2 -2.01 -8.68 13.41
CA LEU A 2 -2.35 -7.89 12.23
C LEU A 2 -3.64 -8.50 11.67
N GLY A 3 -4.71 -7.70 11.60
CA GLY A 3 -6.03 -8.18 11.21
C GLY A 3 -6.16 -8.26 9.70
N THR A 4 -5.60 -9.31 9.10
CA THR A 4 -5.74 -9.60 7.68
C THR A 4 -7.21 -9.85 7.33
N THR A 5 -7.72 -9.11 6.34
CA THR A 5 -8.97 -9.45 5.67
C THR A 5 -8.59 -9.76 4.23
N ILE A 6 -8.33 -11.03 3.97
CA ILE A 6 -8.26 -11.56 2.61
C ILE A 6 -9.68 -11.43 2.07
N VAL A 7 -9.87 -10.62 1.02
CA VAL A 7 -11.15 -10.58 0.31
C VAL A 7 -11.16 -11.82 -0.58
N GLU A 8 -11.48 -12.96 0.00
CA GLU A 8 -11.86 -14.16 -0.74
C GLU A 8 -13.18 -13.89 -1.43
N ASN A 9 -13.14 -13.46 -2.69
CA ASN A 9 -14.25 -13.52 -3.62
C ASN A 9 -13.68 -13.40 -5.04
N LEU A 10 -12.83 -14.37 -5.42
CA LEU A 10 -12.26 -14.47 -6.76
C LEU A 10 -13.18 -15.20 -7.75
N ASP A 11 -14.28 -15.81 -7.31
CA ASP A 11 -15.14 -16.62 -8.18
C ASP A 11 -16.18 -15.82 -9.00
N MET A 12 -16.43 -14.54 -8.67
CA MET A 12 -17.50 -13.76 -9.33
C MET A 12 -17.01 -12.79 -10.42
N ILE A 13 -15.71 -12.79 -10.74
CA ILE A 13 -15.08 -11.68 -11.49
C ILE A 13 -14.74 -12.02 -12.96
N ALA A 14 -14.98 -13.24 -13.42
CA ALA A 14 -14.53 -13.69 -14.75
C ALA A 14 -15.10 -12.86 -15.93
N GLY A 15 -16.18 -12.10 -15.76
CA GLY A 15 -16.86 -11.36 -16.84
C GLY A 15 -16.61 -9.86 -16.94
N LEU A 16 -15.90 -9.21 -16.01
CA LEU A 16 -15.88 -7.73 -15.90
C LEU A 16 -14.49 -7.08 -15.86
N TYR A 17 -13.41 -7.86 -16.06
CA TYR A 17 -12.01 -7.39 -15.94
C TYR A 17 -11.59 -6.26 -16.89
N THR A 18 -12.44 -5.85 -17.84
CA THR A 18 -12.13 -4.81 -18.83
C THR A 18 -12.98 -3.53 -18.69
N SER A 19 -13.96 -3.49 -17.76
CA SER A 19 -14.80 -2.30 -17.58
C SER A 19 -14.19 -1.35 -16.54
N SER A 20 -14.09 -0.07 -16.89
CA SER A 20 -13.68 1.02 -15.98
C SER A 20 -14.49 1.03 -14.66
N ILE A 21 -15.74 0.57 -14.72
CA ILE A 21 -16.65 0.45 -13.57
C ILE A 21 -16.12 -0.57 -12.54
N PHE A 22 -15.51 -1.67 -12.97
CA PHE A 22 -14.99 -2.70 -12.08
C PHE A 22 -13.77 -2.18 -11.30
N PHE A 23 -12.89 -1.43 -11.95
CA PHE A 23 -11.72 -0.83 -11.30
C PHE A 23 -12.11 0.24 -10.27
N PHE A 24 -13.11 1.06 -10.59
CA PHE A 24 -13.64 2.07 -9.67
C PHE A 24 -14.35 1.45 -8.46
N ALA A 25 -15.11 0.37 -8.65
CA ALA A 25 -15.74 -0.35 -7.54
C ALA A 25 -14.69 -0.93 -6.57
N LEU A 26 -13.56 -1.43 -7.10
CA LEU A 26 -12.49 -2.04 -6.31
C LEU A 26 -11.70 -1.01 -5.49
N SER A 27 -11.49 0.21 -6.01
CA SER A 27 -10.86 1.30 -5.24
C SER A 27 -11.77 1.80 -4.11
N CYS A 28 -13.08 1.93 -4.38
CA CYS A 28 -14.07 2.35 -3.40
C CYS A 28 -14.21 1.35 -2.25
N LEU A 29 -14.29 0.04 -2.57
CA LEU A 29 -14.32 -1.03 -1.56
C LEU A 29 -13.06 -1.02 -0.68
N LEU A 30 -11.91 -0.71 -1.26
CA LEU A 30 -10.65 -0.56 -0.54
C LEU A 30 -10.72 0.55 0.50
N GLN A 31 -11.22 1.72 0.11
CA GLN A 31 -11.39 2.85 1.03
C GLN A 31 -12.35 2.49 2.15
N GLN A 32 -13.47 1.81 1.86
CA GLN A 32 -14.42 1.37 2.88
C GLN A 32 -13.83 0.34 3.85
N LYS A 33 -13.03 -0.61 3.36
CA LYS A 33 -12.43 -1.67 4.17
C LYS A 33 -11.24 -1.19 5.02
N LEU A 34 -10.54 -0.15 4.56
CA LEU A 34 -9.36 0.39 5.23
C LEU A 34 -9.61 1.72 5.98
N SER A 35 -10.74 2.41 5.77
CA SER A 35 -11.02 3.72 6.41
C SER A 35 -10.90 3.65 7.93
N ASP A 36 -11.42 2.57 8.52
CA ASP A 36 -11.53 2.42 9.97
C ASP A 36 -10.34 1.65 10.57
N LYS A 37 -9.47 1.14 9.71
CA LYS A 37 -8.30 0.33 10.08
C LYS A 37 -7.07 1.18 10.42
N TYR A 38 -6.10 0.59 11.11
CA TYR A 38 -4.85 1.26 11.48
C TYR A 38 -3.88 1.45 10.30
N ALA A 39 -2.93 2.37 10.44
CA ALA A 39 -1.82 2.51 9.50
C ALA A 39 -0.98 1.23 9.45
N GLY A 40 -0.67 0.76 8.23
CA GLY A 40 0.04 -0.49 7.98
C GLY A 40 -0.87 -1.67 7.64
N GLU A 41 -2.19 -1.50 7.65
CA GLU A 41 -3.14 -2.53 7.21
C GLU A 41 -3.14 -2.68 5.69
N ILE A 42 -3.27 -3.93 5.23
CA ILE A 42 -3.04 -4.32 3.83
C ILE A 42 -4.17 -5.19 3.29
N ILE A 43 -4.46 -5.00 2.01
CA ILE A 43 -5.38 -5.82 1.24
C ILE A 43 -4.72 -6.16 -0.11
N PHE A 44 -4.80 -7.42 -0.50
CA PHE A 44 -4.48 -7.87 -1.84
C PHE A 44 -5.73 -7.84 -2.71
N ARG A 45 -5.55 -7.44 -3.97
CA ARG A 45 -6.62 -7.42 -4.96
C ARG A 45 -6.08 -7.72 -6.35
N PRO A 46 -6.92 -8.19 -7.29
CA PRO A 46 -6.54 -8.26 -8.69
C PRO A 46 -6.08 -6.88 -9.20
N SER A 47 -5.05 -6.87 -10.04
CA SER A 47 -4.54 -5.64 -10.64
C SER A 47 -5.27 -5.34 -11.96
N SER A 48 -5.38 -4.06 -12.31
CA SER A 48 -5.79 -3.62 -13.64
C SER A 48 -4.70 -3.81 -14.69
N CYS A 49 -3.46 -4.08 -14.28
CA CYS A 49 -2.34 -4.31 -15.19
C CYS A 49 -2.43 -5.66 -15.92
N GLY A 50 -3.31 -6.57 -15.48
CA GLY A 50 -3.60 -7.83 -16.16
C GLY A 50 -3.66 -9.03 -15.22
N PRO A 51 -3.95 -10.23 -15.76
CA PRO A 51 -4.15 -11.47 -14.98
C PRO A 51 -2.87 -12.05 -14.36
N HIS A 52 -1.71 -11.51 -14.74
CA HIS A 52 -0.41 -11.84 -14.16
C HIS A 52 0.00 -10.84 -13.07
N TYR A 53 -0.91 -9.94 -12.65
CA TYR A 53 -0.60 -8.93 -11.67
C TYR A 53 -1.61 -8.93 -10.53
N ILE A 54 -1.08 -8.80 -9.32
CA ILE A 54 -1.84 -8.56 -8.10
C ILE A 54 -1.39 -7.22 -7.54
N THR A 55 -2.32 -6.39 -7.10
CA THR A 55 -1.98 -5.14 -6.43
C THR A 55 -2.09 -5.32 -4.92
N LEU A 56 -0.97 -5.12 -4.24
CA LEU A 56 -0.91 -4.91 -2.80
C LEU A 56 -1.30 -3.46 -2.49
N SER A 57 -2.37 -3.28 -1.73
CA SER A 57 -2.85 -1.96 -1.32
C SER A 57 -2.73 -1.82 0.19
N ARG A 58 -2.01 -0.80 0.66
CA ARG A 58 -1.77 -0.55 2.09
C ARG A 58 -2.25 0.83 2.52
N LYS A 59 -2.74 0.95 3.75
CA LYS A 59 -3.01 2.24 4.39
C LYS A 59 -1.72 2.83 4.94
N VAL A 60 -1.32 3.99 4.44
CA VAL A 60 -0.15 4.71 4.94
C VAL A 60 -0.55 5.55 6.14
N TYR A 61 -1.47 6.49 5.95
CA TYR A 61 -1.90 7.41 6.99
C TYR A 61 -3.15 8.18 6.56
N GLY A 62 -4.11 8.41 7.45
CA GLY A 62 -5.20 9.38 7.27
C GLY A 62 -5.80 9.47 5.86
N GLY A 63 -6.49 8.43 5.39
CA GLY A 63 -7.11 8.41 4.06
C GLY A 63 -6.14 8.26 2.88
N LEU A 64 -4.83 8.18 3.14
CA LEU A 64 -3.81 7.92 2.13
C LEU A 64 -3.51 6.43 2.00
N TYR A 65 -3.58 5.93 0.77
CA TYR A 65 -3.38 4.53 0.41
C TYR A 65 -2.25 4.42 -0.60
N ALA A 66 -1.33 3.49 -0.37
CA ALA A 66 -0.26 3.18 -1.33
C ALA A 66 -0.54 1.86 -2.01
N HIS A 67 -0.33 1.82 -3.32
CA HIS A 67 -0.55 0.65 -4.16
C HIS A 67 0.77 0.16 -4.72
N LYS A 68 0.98 -1.15 -4.73
CA LYS A 68 2.16 -1.78 -5.30
C LYS A 68 1.75 -3.00 -6.10
N ASP A 69 2.07 -2.99 -7.38
CA ASP A 69 1.85 -4.15 -8.24
C ASP A 69 2.94 -5.20 -8.03
N ILE A 70 2.48 -6.45 -8.00
CA ILE A 70 3.23 -7.69 -7.83
C ILE A 70 3.01 -8.50 -9.09
N LEU A 71 4.10 -8.92 -9.73
CA LEU A 71 4.05 -9.75 -10.93
C LEU A 71 4.02 -11.23 -10.52
N GLU A 72 3.05 -11.98 -11.02
CA GLU A 72 2.92 -13.41 -10.84
C GLU A 72 3.59 -14.15 -12.01
N LEU A 73 4.58 -14.98 -11.68
CA LEU A 73 5.34 -15.79 -12.61
C LEU A 73 4.86 -17.25 -12.58
N GLY A 74 5.14 -17.99 -13.66
CA GLY A 74 4.82 -19.43 -13.74
C GLY A 74 3.36 -19.75 -14.09
N LYS A 75 2.61 -18.78 -14.65
CA LYS A 75 1.27 -19.03 -15.20
C LYS A 75 1.38 -19.40 -16.69
N ASP A 76 0.99 -20.62 -17.04
CA ASP A 76 0.98 -21.07 -18.43
C ASP A 76 -0.20 -20.47 -19.22
N HIS A 77 0.08 -19.92 -20.41
CA HIS A 77 -0.91 -19.29 -21.29
C HIS A 77 -1.92 -20.26 -21.92
N LYS A 78 -1.73 -21.58 -21.75
CA LYS A 78 -2.51 -22.60 -22.46
C LYS A 78 -3.85 -22.91 -21.78
N ASP A 79 -3.98 -22.64 -20.50
CA ASP A 79 -5.16 -22.98 -19.71
C ASP A 79 -5.81 -21.71 -19.12
N ILE A 80 -6.98 -21.33 -19.64
CA ILE A 80 -7.78 -20.18 -19.16
C ILE A 80 -8.05 -20.28 -17.65
N LYS A 81 -8.17 -21.50 -17.11
CA LYS A 81 -8.36 -21.75 -15.67
C LYS A 81 -7.12 -21.40 -14.83
N ASN A 82 -5.91 -21.53 -15.37
CA ASN A 82 -4.67 -21.26 -14.64
C ASN A 82 -4.34 -19.77 -14.54
N LEU A 83 -4.92 -18.92 -15.40
CA LEU A 83 -4.78 -17.46 -15.28
C LEU A 83 -5.39 -16.92 -13.97
N PHE A 84 -6.44 -17.57 -13.46
CA PHE A 84 -7.13 -17.16 -12.23
C PHE A 84 -6.54 -17.76 -10.95
N ARG A 85 -5.59 -18.71 -11.07
CA ARG A 85 -4.86 -19.26 -9.91
C ARG A 85 -3.68 -18.35 -9.57
N LEU A 86 -3.23 -18.38 -8.32
CA LEU A 86 -1.98 -17.70 -7.93
C LEU A 86 -0.79 -18.31 -8.69
N GLY A 87 0.10 -17.46 -9.20
CA GLY A 87 1.34 -17.91 -9.83
C GLY A 87 2.27 -18.62 -8.85
N ASN A 88 3.21 -19.43 -9.36
CA ASN A 88 4.15 -20.19 -8.53
C ASN A 88 5.22 -19.30 -7.86
N MET A 89 5.44 -18.11 -8.41
CA MET A 89 6.39 -17.15 -7.86
C MET A 89 5.84 -15.73 -8.01
N LEU A 90 6.13 -14.88 -7.04
CA LEU A 90 5.72 -13.49 -6.99
C LEU A 90 6.96 -12.60 -7.06
N LYS A 91 6.96 -11.62 -7.96
CA LYS A 91 8.07 -10.68 -8.13
C LYS A 91 7.64 -9.28 -7.74
N ILE A 92 8.38 -8.67 -6.81
CA ILE A 92 8.17 -7.30 -6.33
C ILE A 92 9.47 -6.52 -6.49
N ARG A 93 9.50 -5.56 -7.42
CA ARG A 93 10.74 -4.86 -7.83
C ARG A 93 11.84 -5.88 -8.21
N GLU A 94 12.87 -6.00 -7.38
CA GLU A 94 14.02 -6.89 -7.57
C GLU A 94 13.93 -8.16 -6.71
N GLY A 95 13.00 -8.22 -5.75
CA GLY A 95 12.77 -9.39 -4.91
C GLY A 95 11.85 -10.40 -5.57
N THR A 96 12.14 -11.69 -5.37
CA THR A 96 11.27 -12.82 -5.75
C THR A 96 10.84 -13.55 -4.49
N PHE A 97 9.57 -13.96 -4.46
CA PHE A 97 8.88 -14.56 -3.33
C PHE A 97 8.15 -15.82 -3.83
N GLU A 98 8.03 -16.82 -2.98
CA GLU A 98 7.38 -18.09 -3.31
C GLU A 98 5.86 -17.98 -3.21
N ASP A 99 5.37 -17.35 -2.14
CA ASP A 99 3.94 -17.19 -1.88
C ASP A 99 3.60 -15.82 -1.25
N LEU A 100 2.31 -15.60 -1.00
CA LEU A 100 1.83 -14.38 -0.38
C LEU A 100 2.23 -14.26 1.10
N ASP A 101 2.42 -15.38 1.81
CA ASP A 101 2.81 -15.37 3.23
C ASP A 101 4.25 -14.85 3.38
N GLU A 102 5.16 -15.26 2.50
CA GLU A 102 6.52 -14.74 2.43
C GLU A 102 6.53 -13.25 2.07
N VAL A 103 5.65 -12.80 1.17
CA VAL A 103 5.46 -11.37 0.89
C VAL A 103 4.99 -10.63 2.15
N MET A 104 4.08 -11.22 2.92
CA MET A 104 3.55 -10.62 4.14
C MET A 104 4.63 -10.48 5.22
N ASP A 105 5.47 -11.49 5.39
CA ASP A 105 6.49 -11.47 6.43
C ASP A 105 7.70 -10.63 6.01
N ARG A 106 8.27 -10.91 4.83
CA ARG A 106 9.54 -10.30 4.40
C ARG A 106 9.35 -8.88 3.86
N TYR A 107 8.34 -8.64 3.03
CA TYR A 107 8.17 -7.32 2.40
C TYR A 107 7.27 -6.41 3.23
N VAL A 108 6.08 -6.87 3.55
CA VAL A 108 5.09 -6.09 4.29
C VAL A 108 5.50 -5.86 5.73
N GLY A 109 6.00 -6.88 6.43
CA GLY A 109 6.46 -6.75 7.81
C GLY A 109 7.49 -5.62 7.97
N LEU A 110 8.50 -5.59 7.10
CA LEU A 110 9.48 -4.51 7.05
C LEU A 110 8.85 -3.14 6.79
N LEU A 111 7.96 -3.06 5.79
CA LEU A 111 7.28 -1.82 5.43
C LEU A 111 6.41 -1.25 6.56
N VAL A 112 5.67 -2.10 7.26
CA VAL A 112 4.81 -1.70 8.39
C VAL A 112 5.66 -1.30 9.59
N SER A 113 6.76 -2.03 9.86
CA SER A 113 7.71 -1.69 10.91
C SER A 113 8.32 -0.31 10.69
N HIS A 114 8.82 -0.03 9.48
CA HIS A 114 9.38 1.27 9.14
C HIS A 114 8.33 2.39 9.23
N LEU A 115 7.11 2.14 8.75
CA LEU A 115 6.02 3.11 8.83
C LEU A 115 5.70 3.46 10.29
N LYS A 116 5.56 2.46 11.17
CA LYS A 116 5.30 2.68 12.59
C LYS A 116 6.44 3.44 13.26
N ALA A 117 7.70 3.07 12.96
CA ALA A 117 8.87 3.77 13.46
C ALA A 117 8.86 5.25 13.03
N MET A 118 8.59 5.54 11.75
CA MET A 118 8.48 6.91 11.23
C MET A 118 7.37 7.70 11.91
N LEU A 119 6.17 7.14 12.04
CA LEU A 119 5.03 7.80 12.68
C LEU A 119 5.24 8.08 14.18
N SER A 120 6.03 7.23 14.85
CA SER A 120 6.37 7.38 16.27
C SER A 120 7.55 8.32 16.53
N TYR A 121 8.24 8.78 15.48
CA TYR A 121 9.45 9.56 15.66
C TYR A 121 9.16 10.96 16.19
N ARG A 122 9.99 11.47 17.11
CA ARG A 122 9.78 12.77 17.78
C ARG A 122 9.72 13.98 16.84
N LYS A 123 10.32 13.87 15.65
CA LYS A 123 10.34 14.91 14.62
C LYS A 123 9.28 14.68 13.53
N PHE A 124 8.42 13.69 13.70
CA PHE A 124 7.24 13.54 12.87
C PHE A 124 6.21 14.62 13.24
N ARG A 125 5.73 15.34 12.23
CA ARG A 125 4.66 16.33 12.36
C ARG A 125 3.50 15.93 11.46
N LYS A 126 2.28 16.03 11.99
CA LYS A 126 1.05 15.82 11.25
C LYS A 126 0.62 17.15 10.63
N GLY A 127 0.17 17.12 9.39
CA GLY A 127 -0.29 18.31 8.68
C GLY A 127 0.21 18.35 7.25
N SER A 128 -0.29 19.32 6.49
CA SER A 128 0.22 19.62 5.14
C SER A 128 1.64 20.18 5.22
N LYS A 129 2.31 20.27 4.08
CA LYS A 129 3.66 20.83 4.01
C LYS A 129 3.68 22.27 4.56
N GLU A 130 2.66 23.06 4.20
CA GLU A 130 2.53 24.47 4.57
C GLU A 130 2.36 24.65 6.08
N GLU A 131 1.51 23.81 6.71
CA GLU A 131 1.31 23.84 8.16
C GLU A 131 2.60 23.52 8.91
N VAL A 132 3.36 22.54 8.41
CA VAL A 132 4.61 22.10 9.02
C VAL A 132 5.72 23.12 8.83
N ASP A 133 5.79 23.76 7.65
CA ASP A 133 6.75 24.82 7.36
C ASP A 133 6.49 26.06 8.24
N GLU A 134 5.23 26.41 8.48
CA GLU A 134 4.89 27.53 9.37
C GLU A 134 5.27 27.22 10.83
N LEU A 135 5.02 26.00 11.32
CA LEU A 135 5.46 25.59 12.65
C LEU A 135 6.99 25.66 12.80
N LEU A 136 7.74 25.23 11.79
CA LEU A 136 9.20 25.37 11.79
C LEU A 136 9.63 26.83 11.81
N ARG A 137 8.95 27.70 11.07
CA ARG A 137 9.24 29.14 11.04
C ARG A 137 9.04 29.77 12.41
N ILE A 138 7.96 29.42 13.12
CA ILE A 138 7.68 29.88 14.48
C ILE A 138 8.73 29.36 15.46
N GLU A 139 9.01 28.05 15.49
CA GLU A 139 10.03 27.47 16.39
C GLU A 139 11.43 28.06 16.11
N LYS A 140 11.76 28.38 14.85
CA LYS A 140 13.03 28.99 14.47
C LYS A 140 13.13 30.44 14.93
N ALA A 141 12.03 31.20 14.89
CA ALA A 141 11.98 32.56 15.40
C ALA A 141 12.16 32.59 16.93
N GLU A 142 11.60 31.61 17.64
CA GLU A 142 11.74 31.47 19.09
C GLU A 142 13.15 30.99 19.50
N PHE A 143 13.77 30.09 18.71
CA PHE A 143 15.11 29.56 18.98
C PHE A 143 16.07 29.73 17.80
N PRO A 144 16.57 30.96 17.53
CA PRO A 144 17.38 31.26 16.34
C PRO A 144 18.67 30.46 16.21
N THR A 145 19.27 30.05 17.32
CA THR A 145 20.53 29.28 17.34
C THR A 145 20.34 27.78 17.09
N ARG A 146 19.11 27.25 17.19
CA ARG A 146 18.83 25.82 17.00
C ARG A 146 18.66 25.48 15.52
N MET A 147 19.23 24.35 15.09
CA MET A 147 18.93 23.75 13.79
C MET A 147 17.70 22.86 13.95
N LEU A 148 16.63 23.22 13.25
CA LEU A 148 15.34 22.54 13.32
C LEU A 148 15.08 21.80 12.02
N TYR A 149 14.58 20.58 12.16
CA TYR A 149 14.04 19.80 11.07
C TYR A 149 12.88 18.97 11.60
N CYS A 150 11.92 18.73 10.73
CA CYS A 150 10.86 17.76 10.91
C CYS A 150 10.53 17.13 9.57
N PHE A 151 9.77 16.04 9.62
CA PHE A 151 9.21 15.43 8.43
C PHE A 151 7.73 15.15 8.65
N SER A 152 6.99 15.20 7.56
CA SER A 152 5.56 14.93 7.49
C SER A 152 5.28 14.01 6.32
N ILE A 153 4.01 13.67 6.14
CA ILE A 153 3.59 12.79 5.05
C ILE A 153 3.31 13.65 3.83
N SER A 154 3.96 13.33 2.71
CA SER A 154 3.65 13.98 1.44
C SER A 154 2.31 13.47 0.92
N HIS A 155 1.36 14.38 0.75
CA HIS A 155 0.08 14.09 0.11
C HIS A 155 0.21 13.99 -1.42
N GLU A 156 1.22 14.62 -2.00
CA GLU A 156 1.48 14.64 -3.44
C GLU A 156 2.22 13.38 -3.92
N ASN A 157 3.15 12.86 -3.11
CA ASN A 157 4.01 11.75 -3.48
C ASN A 157 3.90 10.61 -2.47
N LEU A 158 2.95 9.70 -2.70
CA LEU A 158 2.71 8.55 -1.84
C LEU A 158 3.86 7.53 -1.98
N GLY A 159 4.74 7.47 -0.98
CA GLY A 159 5.79 6.45 -0.87
C GLY A 159 7.20 6.88 -1.28
N LYS A 160 7.48 8.19 -1.28
CA LYS A 160 8.84 8.73 -1.20
C LYS A 160 9.12 9.28 0.20
#